data_AF-A0A1D9Q8N8-F1
#
_entry.id   AF-A0A1D9Q8N8-F1
#
_cell.length_a   1.000
_cell.length_b   1.000
_cell.length_c   1.000
_cell.angle_alpha   90.00
_cell.angle_beta   90.00
_cell.angle_gamma   90.00
#
_symmetry.space_group_name_H-M   'P 1'
#
loop_
_entity.id
_entity.type
_entity.pdbx_description
1 polymer ?
#
loop_
_entity_poly.entity_id
_entity_poly.type
_entity_poly.pdbx_seq_one_letter_code
_entity_poly.pdbx_strand_id
1 'polypeptide(L)'
;MATITLPYFVPSNELPQPLPSTEEIHNAKKYNEDGAHTLVRIGPHMIKYGSNVNLIEGENMLFVNRETKSTVPVPRVYAIYATLGRCRRTNVEVDTNYITMEYIEGKTLKEE
;
A
#
# COMPACT_ATOMS: atom_id res chain seq x y z
N MET A 1 3.47 15.48 17.35
CA MET A 1 3.29 14.95 15.98
C MET A 1 1.86 14.46 15.89
N ALA A 2 1.06 14.90 14.92
CA ALA A 2 -0.28 14.32 14.76
C ALA A 2 -0.11 12.85 14.37
N THR A 3 -0.51 11.97 15.29
CA THR A 3 -0.50 10.51 15.14
C THR A 3 -1.65 10.11 14.26
N ILE A 4 -1.40 9.40 13.17
CA ILE A 4 -2.48 8.76 12.43
C ILE A 4 -3.03 7.60 13.25
N THR A 5 -4.32 7.32 13.14
CA THR A 5 -4.93 6.14 13.75
C THR A 5 -4.99 5.03 12.71
N LEU A 6 -4.51 3.84 13.08
CA LEU A 6 -4.63 2.65 12.27
C LEU A 6 -5.85 1.82 12.72
N PRO A 7 -6.62 1.25 11.79
CA PRO A 7 -6.42 1.32 10.34
C PRO A 7 -6.80 2.71 9.78
N TYR A 8 -6.05 3.15 8.78
CA TYR A 8 -6.29 4.39 8.05
C TYR A 8 -7.00 4.08 6.73
N PHE A 9 -8.10 4.79 6.44
CA PHE A 9 -8.81 4.74 5.18
C PHE A 9 -9.24 6.14 4.77
N VAL A 10 -8.96 6.50 3.51
CA VAL A 10 -9.48 7.73 2.90
C VAL A 10 -10.99 7.59 2.66
N PRO A 11 -11.80 8.65 2.92
CA PRO A 11 -13.23 8.65 2.63
C PRO A 11 -13.54 8.27 1.17
N SER A 12 -14.63 7.53 0.94
CA SER A 12 -14.96 6.99 -0.39
C SER A 12 -15.16 8.05 -1.46
N ASN A 13 -15.57 9.27 -1.09
CA ASN A 13 -15.74 10.41 -2.00
C ASN A 13 -14.40 11.07 -2.42
N GLU A 14 -13.30 10.70 -1.79
CA GLU A 14 -11.96 11.20 -2.10
C GLU A 14 -11.09 10.19 -2.86
N LEU A 15 -11.58 8.94 -2.99
CA LEU A 15 -10.91 7.88 -3.72
C LEU A 15 -11.08 8.04 -5.23
N PRO A 16 -10.04 7.76 -6.04
CA PRO A 16 -10.17 7.76 -7.49
C PRO A 16 -11.06 6.61 -7.99
N GLN A 17 -11.07 5.48 -7.28
CA GLN A 17 -11.92 4.31 -7.48
C GLN A 17 -12.14 3.59 -6.13
N PRO A 18 -13.14 2.70 -6.00
CA PRO A 18 -13.28 1.87 -4.80
C PRO A 18 -12.00 1.10 -4.47
N LEU A 19 -11.68 0.99 -3.18
CA LEU A 19 -10.54 0.18 -2.73
C LEU A 19 -10.79 -1.29 -3.07
N PRO A 20 -9.79 -2.01 -3.60
CA PRO A 20 -9.93 -3.43 -3.88
C PRO A 20 -10.04 -4.21 -2.57
N SER A 21 -10.84 -5.28 -2.59
CA SER A 21 -10.93 -6.25 -1.51
C SER A 21 -9.62 -7.03 -1.36
N THR A 22 -9.41 -7.62 -0.18
CA THR A 22 -8.26 -8.50 0.05
C THR A 22 -8.24 -9.67 -0.94
N GLU A 23 -9.39 -10.24 -1.29
CA GLU A 23 -9.46 -11.32 -2.27
C GLU A 23 -8.96 -10.87 -3.66
N GLU A 24 -9.40 -9.69 -4.13
CA GLU A 24 -8.92 -9.11 -5.39
C GLU A 24 -7.41 -8.84 -5.35
N ILE A 25 -6.88 -8.32 -4.24
CA ILE A 25 -5.45 -8.08 -4.04
C ILE A 25 -4.64 -9.38 -4.18
N HIS A 26 -5.08 -10.47 -3.55
CA HIS A 26 -4.34 -11.74 -3.57
C HIS A 26 -4.43 -12.49 -4.89
N ASN A 27 -5.50 -12.26 -5.66
CA ASN A 27 -5.73 -12.86 -6.98
C ASN A 27 -5.18 -12.00 -8.14
N ALA A 28 -4.79 -10.76 -7.89
CA ALA A 28 -4.26 -9.86 -8.91
C ALA A 28 -2.92 -10.34 -9.49
N LYS A 29 -2.65 -9.95 -10.74
CA LYS A 29 -1.34 -10.14 -11.35
C LYS A 29 -0.30 -9.35 -10.55
N LYS A 30 0.74 -10.05 -10.08
CA LYS A 30 1.85 -9.46 -9.34
C LYS A 30 2.60 -8.48 -10.24
N TYR A 31 2.75 -7.26 -9.76
CA TYR A 31 3.58 -6.24 -10.39
C TYR A 31 5.05 -6.48 -10.04
N ASN A 32 5.31 -6.81 -8.78
CA ASN A 32 6.60 -7.23 -8.28
C ASN A 32 6.37 -8.17 -7.08
N GLU A 33 7.27 -9.12 -6.86
CA GLU A 33 7.27 -9.97 -5.68
C GLU A 33 8.73 -10.20 -5.26
N ASP A 34 9.00 -9.87 -4.00
CA ASP A 34 10.20 -10.27 -3.30
C ASP A 34 9.76 -11.10 -2.08
N GLY A 35 10.61 -12.01 -1.58
CA GLY A 35 10.25 -12.95 -0.51
C GLY A 35 9.73 -12.29 0.80
N ALA A 36 9.87 -10.96 0.92
CA ALA A 36 9.36 -10.15 2.01
C ALA A 36 7.98 -9.50 1.75
N HIS A 37 7.65 -9.14 0.51
CA HIS A 37 6.41 -8.41 0.18
C HIS A 37 6.01 -8.59 -1.29
N THR A 38 4.73 -8.38 -1.57
CA THR A 38 4.17 -8.38 -2.92
C THR A 38 3.63 -7.00 -3.26
N LEU A 39 3.87 -6.56 -4.49
CA LEU A 39 3.26 -5.38 -5.09
C LEU A 39 2.26 -5.83 -6.16
N VAL A 40 1.04 -5.31 -6.11
CA VAL A 40 0.02 -5.50 -7.16
C VAL A 40 -0.53 -4.15 -7.59
N ARG A 41 -0.92 -4.06 -8.86
CA ARG A 41 -1.63 -2.90 -9.40
C ARG A 41 -3.07 -3.31 -9.73
N ILE A 42 -4.04 -2.57 -9.21
CA ILE A 42 -5.46 -2.72 -9.50
C ILE A 42 -6.03 -1.34 -9.83
N GLY A 43 -6.27 -1.07 -11.12
CA GLY A 43 -6.72 0.24 -11.58
C GLY A 43 -5.71 1.36 -11.21
N PRO A 44 -6.14 2.41 -10.50
CA PRO A 44 -5.29 3.52 -10.05
C PRO A 44 -4.50 3.21 -8.77
N HIS A 45 -4.68 2.03 -8.18
CA HIS A 45 -4.09 1.65 -6.91
C HIS A 45 -2.86 0.75 -7.11
N MET A 46 -1.76 1.14 -6.48
CA MET A 46 -0.63 0.27 -6.19
C MET A 46 -0.77 -0.20 -4.74
N ILE A 47 -0.72 -1.52 -4.51
CA ILE A 47 -0.88 -2.13 -3.20
C ILE A 47 0.39 -2.88 -2.85
N LYS A 48 1.03 -2.49 -1.75
CA LYS A 48 2.12 -3.24 -1.11
C LYS A 48 1.55 -4.05 0.02
N TYR A 49 1.77 -5.36 0.02
CA TYR A 49 1.31 -6.21 1.11
C TYR A 49 2.27 -7.35 1.45
N GLY A 50 2.21 -7.83 2.69
CA GLY A 50 3.03 -8.93 3.17
C GLY A 50 3.26 -8.90 4.68
N SER A 51 3.76 -10.00 5.23
CA SER A 51 4.08 -10.12 6.67
C SER A 51 5.27 -9.26 7.09
N ASN A 52 6.16 -8.91 6.15
CA ASN A 52 7.32 -8.08 6.42
C ASN A 52 7.16 -6.64 5.91
N VAL A 53 5.94 -6.23 5.51
CA VAL A 53 5.66 -4.83 5.17
C VAL A 53 5.53 -4.04 6.46
N ASN A 54 6.30 -2.97 6.62
CA ASN A 54 6.18 -2.09 7.77
C ASN A 54 5.21 -0.95 7.44
N LEU A 55 4.15 -0.80 8.23
CA LEU A 55 3.12 0.24 8.01
C LEU A 55 3.70 1.66 8.07
N ILE A 56 4.86 1.85 8.72
CA ILE A 56 5.59 3.12 8.77
C ILE A 56 5.90 3.69 7.38
N GLU A 57 6.00 2.86 6.34
CA GLU A 57 6.16 3.33 4.96
C GLU A 57 4.97 4.22 4.54
N GLY A 58 3.75 3.79 4.86
CA GLY A 58 2.51 4.54 4.65
C GLY A 58 2.44 5.80 5.53
N GLU A 59 2.80 5.66 6.81
CA GLU A 59 2.78 6.78 7.77
C GLU A 59 3.75 7.89 7.35
N ASN A 60 4.94 7.51 6.89
CA ASN A 60 5.95 8.45 6.42
C ASN A 60 5.49 9.18 5.15
N MET A 61 4.82 8.50 4.21
CA MET A 61 4.24 9.17 3.04
C MET A 61 3.17 10.20 3.45
N LEU A 62 2.29 9.86 4.40
CA LEU A 62 1.30 10.80 4.94
C LEU A 62 1.96 11.99 5.64
N PHE A 63 3.00 11.73 6.44
CA PHE A 63 3.78 12.75 7.13
C PHE A 63 4.46 13.71 6.15
N VAL A 64 5.21 13.18 5.17
CA VAL A 64 5.92 13.99 4.17
C VAL A 64 4.94 14.85 3.37
N ASN A 65 3.82 14.28 2.90
CA ASN A 65 2.81 15.04 2.17
C ASN A 65 2.25 16.20 3.01
N ARG A 66 1.94 15.94 4.29
CA ARG A 66 1.41 16.95 5.23
C ARG A 66 2.41 18.07 5.50
N GLU A 67 3.62 17.72 5.93
CA GLU A 67 4.62 18.69 6.40
C GLU A 67 5.21 19.51 5.25
N THR A 68 5.33 18.92 4.06
CA THR A 68 5.84 19.64 2.88
C THR A 68 4.73 20.37 2.13
N LYS A 69 3.47 20.27 2.56
CA LYS A 69 2.30 20.84 1.87
C LYS A 69 2.28 20.44 0.38
N SER A 70 2.57 19.17 0.11
CA SER A 70 2.63 18.59 -1.24
C SER A 70 3.68 19.22 -2.19
N THR A 71 4.68 19.94 -1.66
CA THR A 71 5.80 20.45 -2.48
C THR A 71 6.79 19.36 -2.86
N VAL A 72 6.93 18.32 -2.02
CA VAL A 72 7.69 17.11 -2.34
C VAL A 72 6.71 16.05 -2.87
N PRO A 73 6.91 15.53 -4.10
CA PRO A 73 6.02 14.51 -4.64
C PRO A 73 6.18 13.20 -3.89
N VAL A 74 5.08 12.70 -3.32
CA VAL A 74 4.97 11.35 -2.75
C VAL A 74 3.64 10.75 -3.21
N PRO A 75 3.55 9.42 -3.40
CA PRO A 75 2.27 8.79 -3.75
C PRO A 75 1.19 9.12 -2.74
N ARG A 76 -0.02 9.45 -3.22
CA ARG A 76 -1.17 9.61 -2.32
C ARG A 76 -1.51 8.26 -1.68
N VAL A 77 -1.55 8.21 -0.35
CA VAL A 77 -1.95 7.01 0.40
C VAL A 77 -3.46 6.98 0.57
N TYR A 78 -4.10 5.86 0.24
CA TYR A 78 -5.54 5.66 0.33
C TYR A 78 -5.94 4.75 1.49
N ALA A 79 -5.10 3.78 1.86
CA ALA A 79 -5.37 2.91 3.00
C ALA A 79 -4.08 2.37 3.62
N ILE A 80 -4.07 2.19 4.94
CA ILE A 80 -3.03 1.52 5.73
C ILE A 80 -3.73 0.63 6.76
N TYR A 81 -3.58 -0.68 6.65
CA TYR A 81 -4.25 -1.61 7.55
C TYR A 81 -3.52 -2.96 7.65
N ALA A 82 -3.88 -3.74 8.66
CA ALA A 82 -3.44 -5.12 8.82
C ALA A 82 -4.67 -6.04 8.84
N THR A 83 -4.50 -7.25 8.32
CA THR A 83 -5.47 -8.34 8.51
C THR A 83 -4.73 -9.65 8.71
N LEU A 84 -5.37 -10.61 9.34
CA LEU A 84 -4.91 -12.00 9.33
C LEU A 84 -4.92 -12.51 7.89
N GLY A 85 -3.78 -13.03 7.46
CA GLY A 85 -3.59 -13.75 6.21
C GLY A 85 -2.91 -15.08 6.47
N ARG A 86 -2.70 -15.88 5.42
CA ARG A 86 -1.92 -17.13 5.54
C ARG A 86 -0.56 -16.96 4.91
N CYS A 87 0.49 -17.36 5.62
CA CYS A 87 1.83 -17.43 5.07
C CYS A 87 1.87 -18.49 3.97
N ARG A 88 2.20 -18.11 2.73
CA ARG A 88 2.29 -19.06 1.60
C ARG A 88 3.26 -20.22 1.84
N ARG A 89 4.31 -20.01 2.64
CA ARG A 89 5.35 -21.03 2.89
C ARG A 89 4.96 -22.02 3.98
N THR A 90 4.33 -21.56 5.05
CA THR A 90 4.06 -22.38 6.25
C THR A 90 2.57 -22.72 6.42
N ASN A 91 1.69 -22.08 5.64
CA ASN A 91 0.23 -22.16 5.76
C ASN A 91 -0.33 -21.76 7.15
N VAL A 92 0.49 -21.08 7.96
CA VAL A 92 0.13 -20.56 9.27
C VAL A 92 -0.50 -19.18 9.12
N GLU A 93 -1.48 -18.86 9.96
CA GLU A 93 -2.03 -17.52 10.06
C GLU A 93 -0.97 -16.53 10.56
N VAL A 94 -0.80 -15.44 9.81
CA VAL A 94 0.15 -14.38 10.11
C VAL A 94 -0.49 -13.04 9.82
N ASP A 95 -0.13 -12.04 10.62
CA ASP A 95 -0.50 -10.66 10.33
C ASP A 95 0.10 -10.26 8.98
N THR A 96 -0.77 -9.76 8.11
CA THR A 96 -0.41 -9.26 6.79
C THR A 96 -0.75 -7.78 6.76
N ASN A 97 0.26 -6.98 6.48
CA ASN A 97 0.14 -5.54 6.39
C ASN A 97 -0.15 -5.13 4.94
N TYR A 98 -0.94 -4.08 4.76
CA TYR A 98 -1.36 -3.56 3.47
C TYR A 98 -1.21 -2.04 3.47
N ILE A 99 -0.60 -1.53 2.39
CA ILE A 99 -0.51 -0.11 2.08
C ILE A 99 -1.05 0.06 0.67
N THR A 100 -2.17 0.75 0.54
CA THR A 100 -2.75 1.12 -0.75
C THR A 100 -2.40 2.57 -1.06
N MET A 101 -1.75 2.79 -2.19
CA MET A 101 -1.26 4.10 -2.62
C MET A 101 -1.51 4.33 -4.11
N GLU A 102 -1.34 5.56 -4.54
CA GLU A 102 -1.39 5.96 -5.94
C GLU A 102 -0.37 5.19 -6.78
N TYR A 103 -0.82 4.66 -7.91
CA TYR A 103 0.08 4.21 -8.96
C TYR A 103 0.60 5.40 -9.76
N ILE A 104 1.90 5.60 -9.74
CA ILE A 104 2.58 6.61 -10.58
C ILE A 104 3.11 5.91 -11.84
N GLU A 105 2.65 6.37 -12.99
CA GLU A 105 3.17 5.91 -14.27
C GLU A 105 4.59 6.47 -14.51
N GLY A 106 5.52 5.60 -14.90
CA GLY A 106 6.89 5.99 -15.14
C GLY A 106 7.79 4.80 -15.46
N LYS A 107 9.04 5.10 -15.80
CA LYS A 107 10.10 4.11 -15.99
C LYS A 107 10.97 4.03 -14.75
N THR A 108 11.62 2.90 -14.54
CA THR A 108 12.59 2.78 -13.45
C THR A 108 13.86 3.57 -13.79
N LEU A 109 14.54 4.09 -12.78
CA LEU A 109 15.80 4.84 -12.96
C LEU A 109 16.89 4.04 -13.70
N LYS A 110 16.81 2.69 -13.70
CA LYS A 110 17.77 1.83 -14.42
C LYS A 110 17.59 1.83 -15.93
N GLU A 111 16.48 2.36 -16.42
CA GLU A 111 16.14 2.43 -17.85
C GLU A 111 16.45 3.81 -18.48
N GLU A 112 17.06 4.72 -17.70
CA GLU A 112 17.72 5.95 -18.19
C GLU A 112 19.19 5.69 -18.52
#